data_AF-A0A6A6AK39-F1
#
_entry.id   AF-A0A6A6AK39-F1
#
_cell.length_a   1.000
_cell.length_b   1.000
_cell.length_c   1.000
_cell.angle_alpha   90.00
_cell.angle_beta   90.00
_cell.angle_gamma   90.00
#
_symmetry.space_group_name_H-M   'P 1'
#
loop_
_entity.id
_entity.type
_entity.pdbx_description
1 polymer ?
#
loop_
_entity_poly.entity_id
_entity_poly.type
_entity_poly.pdbx_seq_one_letter_code
_entity_poly.pdbx_strand_id
1 'polypeptide(L)'
;MPGLPGRLPPFSTAVTQTAVETSTDDAYPDDYIKTVILELSSYLLTLVEHSLISGKPANDPYSPSLRTIYDRLHGGYPALSPLREHTNDPERIKSALAQQHQRTPSPPMLRPLEDFEDLYYAVLARLLDIHQSLNARLGSGFNVAPDPVFPDQDVLTIADLFASLAQYWDVLNSAGCAKALDSAIRRSRVAHLHKEIVLQLHNNDITPADADELLADLYDPGEYAGVQGLAWIGGWAPSMISAWLEEKYRLVLGLEREEGMRKAMAERRRARMGKKARSKADLQSNMRKRSMRFDAGRSDGKQQMIEKQTQIQRGDRNSAQARLPDDQSQHALEWRMRSQRVSEYSQYLRGMASRDARHQVQSTIYGGDMHTNGALRGGELHLAGREDARMEDAEF
;
A
#
# COMPACT_ATOMS: atom_id res chain seq x y z
N MET A 1 -30.74 -23.13 3.11
CA MET A 1 -30.00 -23.95 2.12
C MET A 1 -28.95 -24.74 2.86
N PRO A 2 -29.09 -26.07 3.02
CA PRO A 2 -28.01 -26.90 3.56
C PRO A 2 -26.80 -26.77 2.61
N GLY A 3 -25.66 -26.36 3.16
CA GLY A 3 -24.44 -26.11 2.38
C GLY A 3 -23.99 -27.37 1.64
N LEU A 4 -23.43 -27.20 0.44
CA LEU A 4 -22.78 -28.30 -0.28
C LEU A 4 -21.74 -28.94 0.67
N PRO A 5 -21.75 -30.27 0.86
CA PRO A 5 -20.78 -30.93 1.72
C PRO A 5 -19.37 -30.58 1.23
N GLY A 6 -18.56 -29.98 2.11
CA GLY A 6 -17.18 -29.58 1.79
C GLY A 6 -16.95 -28.10 1.45
N ARG A 7 -17.88 -27.18 1.78
CA ARG A 7 -17.60 -25.73 1.74
C ARG A 7 -17.90 -25.06 3.08
N LEU A 8 -17.11 -24.05 3.42
CA LEU A 8 -17.39 -23.19 4.57
C LEU A 8 -18.56 -22.25 4.23
N PRO A 9 -19.38 -21.87 5.22
CA PRO A 9 -20.34 -20.81 5.04
C PRO A 9 -19.68 -19.52 4.53
N PRO A 10 -20.39 -18.71 3.72
CA PRO A 10 -19.94 -17.36 3.41
C PRO A 10 -19.92 -16.52 4.70
N PHE A 11 -19.08 -15.49 4.74
CA PHE A 11 -19.18 -14.46 5.77
C PHE A 11 -20.52 -13.71 5.69
N SER A 12 -20.88 -13.01 6.76
CA SER A 12 -22.03 -12.11 6.77
C SER A 12 -21.88 -11.05 5.66
N THR A 13 -23.00 -10.60 5.11
CA THR A 13 -23.00 -9.61 4.03
C THR A 13 -22.35 -8.32 4.49
N ALA A 14 -21.48 -7.75 3.66
CA ALA A 14 -20.80 -6.50 3.98
C ALA A 14 -21.82 -5.39 4.29
N VAL A 15 -21.56 -4.59 5.33
CA VAL A 15 -22.39 -3.45 5.69
C VAL A 15 -22.35 -2.42 4.57
N THR A 16 -23.53 -1.89 4.22
CA THR A 16 -23.67 -0.89 3.17
C THR A 16 -23.53 0.51 3.75
N GLN A 17 -23.14 1.47 2.91
CA GLN A 17 -23.09 2.88 3.28
C GLN A 17 -24.41 3.35 3.92
N THR A 18 -25.53 3.05 3.27
CA THR A 18 -26.86 3.41 3.75
C THR A 18 -27.15 2.80 5.13
N ALA A 19 -26.71 1.56 5.38
CA ALA A 19 -26.91 0.92 6.69
C ALA A 19 -26.11 1.63 7.79
N VAL A 20 -24.90 2.12 7.49
CA VAL A 20 -24.09 2.89 8.45
C VAL A 20 -24.70 4.27 8.71
N GLU A 21 -25.13 4.96 7.65
CA GLU A 21 -25.74 6.30 7.73
C GLU A 21 -27.07 6.30 8.50
N THR A 22 -27.87 5.24 8.33
CA THR A 22 -29.17 5.08 9.00
C THR A 22 -29.10 4.36 10.34
N SER A 23 -27.95 3.79 10.71
CA SER A 23 -27.78 3.06 11.95
C SER A 23 -27.91 4.00 13.16
N THR A 24 -28.83 3.65 14.05
CA THR A 24 -28.99 4.24 15.38
C THR A 24 -27.99 3.71 16.39
N ASP A 25 -27.19 2.69 16.01
CA ASP A 25 -26.21 2.11 16.92
C ASP A 25 -25.13 3.13 17.25
N ASP A 26 -24.68 3.04 18.50
CA ASP A 26 -23.55 3.82 18.98
C ASP A 26 -22.29 3.37 18.26
N ALA A 27 -21.48 4.35 17.86
CA ALA A 27 -20.16 4.12 17.30
C ALA A 27 -19.30 3.38 18.33
N TYR A 28 -18.54 2.39 17.87
CA TYR A 28 -17.60 1.71 18.77
C TYR A 28 -16.49 2.67 19.22
N PRO A 29 -15.98 2.52 20.45
CA PRO A 29 -14.85 3.31 20.91
C PRO A 29 -13.61 3.12 20.03
N ASP A 30 -12.92 4.21 19.70
CA ASP A 30 -11.71 4.20 18.87
C ASP A 30 -10.68 3.15 19.36
N ASP A 31 -10.44 3.08 20.66
CA ASP A 31 -9.44 2.18 21.24
C ASP A 31 -9.82 0.71 21.09
N TYR A 32 -11.12 0.38 21.10
CA TYR A 32 -11.59 -0.97 20.83
C TYR A 32 -11.30 -1.36 19.38
N ILE A 33 -11.62 -0.48 18.42
CA ILE A 33 -11.37 -0.73 16.99
C ILE A 33 -9.88 -0.89 16.72
N LYS A 34 -9.04 -0.01 17.26
CA LYS A 34 -7.57 -0.11 17.13
C LYS A 34 -7.05 -1.43 17.68
N THR A 35 -7.54 -1.84 18.84
CA THR A 35 -7.15 -3.12 19.47
C THR A 35 -7.50 -4.29 18.56
N VAL A 36 -8.75 -4.36 18.08
CA VAL A 36 -9.21 -5.42 17.17
C VAL A 36 -8.37 -5.46 15.88
N ILE A 37 -8.13 -4.30 15.24
CA ILE A 37 -7.34 -4.24 14.00
C ILE A 37 -5.90 -4.71 14.25
N LEU A 38 -5.25 -4.29 15.34
CA LEU A 38 -3.86 -4.67 15.63
C LEU A 38 -3.73 -6.14 16.03
N GLU A 39 -4.58 -6.63 16.92
CA GLU A 39 -4.61 -8.03 17.35
C GLU A 39 -4.84 -8.94 16.16
N LEU A 40 -5.83 -8.62 15.33
CA LEU A 40 -6.14 -9.38 14.14
C LEU A 40 -5.01 -9.31 13.10
N SER A 41 -4.40 -8.15 12.89
CA SER A 41 -3.25 -8.02 12.00
C SER A 41 -2.11 -8.94 12.42
N SER A 42 -1.75 -8.92 13.71
CA SER A 42 -0.72 -9.80 14.26
C SER A 42 -1.11 -11.28 14.11
N TYR A 43 -2.36 -11.63 14.45
CA TYR A 43 -2.87 -13.00 14.32
C TYR A 43 -2.79 -13.51 12.87
N LEU A 44 -3.25 -12.72 11.90
CA LEU A 44 -3.21 -13.08 10.49
C LEU A 44 -1.77 -13.21 10.00
N LEU A 45 -0.85 -12.34 10.43
CA LEU A 45 0.57 -12.43 10.08
C LEU A 45 1.20 -13.73 10.59
N THR A 46 0.98 -14.08 11.85
CA THR A 46 1.42 -15.36 12.45
C THR A 46 0.83 -16.55 11.69
N LEU A 47 -0.47 -16.48 11.35
CA LEU A 47 -1.12 -17.51 10.56
C LEU A 47 -0.46 -17.68 9.19
N VAL A 48 -0.10 -16.60 8.49
CA VAL A 48 0.60 -16.69 7.19
C VAL A 48 1.98 -17.32 7.34
N GLU A 49 2.71 -16.97 8.40
CA GLU A 49 4.08 -17.46 8.61
C GLU A 49 4.14 -18.96 8.93
N HIS A 50 3.15 -19.47 9.66
CA HIS A 50 3.20 -20.81 10.22
C HIS A 50 2.24 -21.81 9.55
N SER A 51 1.17 -21.35 8.88
CA SER A 51 0.20 -22.26 8.28
C SER A 51 0.72 -22.91 6.99
N LEU A 52 0.32 -24.15 6.75
CA LEU A 52 0.51 -24.82 5.45
C LEU A 52 -0.56 -24.43 4.42
N ILE A 53 -1.59 -23.73 4.89
CA ILE A 53 -2.76 -23.33 4.10
C ILE A 53 -2.38 -22.19 3.16
N SER A 54 -1.63 -21.23 3.69
CA SER A 54 -1.11 -20.11 2.92
C SER A 54 0.19 -20.52 2.24
N GLY A 55 0.30 -20.28 0.93
CA GLY A 55 1.61 -20.34 0.27
C GLY A 55 2.59 -19.35 0.91
N LYS A 56 3.89 -19.52 0.67
CA LYS A 56 4.89 -18.55 1.15
C LYS A 56 4.52 -17.15 0.64
N PRO A 57 4.28 -16.17 1.52
CA PRO A 57 3.93 -14.83 1.08
C PRO A 57 5.11 -14.23 0.32
N ALA A 58 4.80 -13.47 -0.73
CA ALA A 58 5.79 -12.61 -1.36
C ALA A 58 6.15 -11.51 -0.35
N ASN A 59 7.32 -11.62 0.27
CA ASN A 59 7.86 -10.60 1.18
C ASN A 59 8.53 -9.48 0.37
N ASP A 60 7.75 -8.77 -0.44
CA ASP A 60 8.20 -7.55 -1.08
C ASP A 60 7.93 -6.34 -0.16
N PRO A 61 8.97 -5.72 0.45
CA PRO A 61 8.79 -4.56 1.31
C PRO A 61 8.27 -3.32 0.55
N TYR A 62 8.23 -3.37 -0.79
CA TYR A 62 7.73 -2.30 -1.65
C TYR A 62 6.36 -2.62 -2.27
N SER A 63 5.67 -3.65 -1.76
CA SER A 63 4.26 -3.91 -2.03
C SER A 63 3.43 -3.63 -0.76
N PRO A 64 2.23 -3.02 -0.85
CA PRO A 64 1.40 -2.70 0.31
C PRO A 64 0.64 -3.92 0.84
N SER A 65 1.39 -4.96 1.20
CA SER A 65 0.86 -6.13 1.90
C SER A 65 0.44 -5.79 3.32
N LEU A 66 -0.37 -6.66 3.95
CA LEU A 66 -0.70 -6.55 5.39
C LEU A 66 0.55 -6.37 6.24
N ARG A 67 1.63 -7.12 5.95
CA ARG A 67 2.91 -6.99 6.66
C ARG A 67 3.51 -5.61 6.48
N THR A 68 3.61 -5.15 5.24
CA THR A 68 4.21 -3.85 4.93
C THR A 68 3.46 -2.71 5.63
N ILE A 69 2.13 -2.72 5.59
CA ILE A 69 1.31 -1.67 6.22
C ILE A 69 1.41 -1.75 7.75
N TYR A 70 1.37 -2.95 8.33
CA TYR A 70 1.55 -3.18 9.76
C TYR A 70 2.93 -2.72 10.25
N ASP A 71 4.01 -3.12 9.55
CA ASP A 71 5.38 -2.73 9.87
C ASP A 71 5.59 -1.22 9.74
N ARG A 72 4.91 -0.57 8.79
CA ARG A 72 4.93 0.90 8.67
C ARG A 72 4.25 1.58 9.85
N LEU A 73 3.07 1.12 10.25
CA LEU A 73 2.36 1.67 11.39
C LEU A 73 3.20 1.55 12.68
N HIS A 74 3.75 0.35 12.94
CA HIS A 74 4.64 0.10 14.09
C HIS A 74 5.99 0.82 13.97
N GLY A 75 6.49 0.99 12.75
CA GLY A 75 7.78 1.61 12.45
C GLY A 75 7.80 3.13 12.60
N GLY A 76 6.67 3.75 12.95
CA GLY A 76 6.60 5.20 13.13
C GLY A 76 6.18 5.96 11.88
N TYR A 77 5.90 5.30 10.75
CA TYR A 77 5.59 5.99 9.50
C TYR A 77 4.19 6.61 9.61
N PRO A 78 3.99 7.90 9.26
CA PRO A 78 2.65 8.47 9.25
C PRO A 78 1.84 7.89 8.09
N ALA A 79 0.52 7.88 8.25
CA ALA A 79 -0.40 7.49 7.21
C ALA A 79 -0.21 8.35 5.96
N LEU A 80 -0.55 7.80 4.79
CA LEU A 80 -0.53 8.58 3.57
C LEU A 80 -1.55 9.71 3.66
N SER A 81 -1.27 10.84 3.00
CA SER A 81 -2.20 11.96 2.96
C SER A 81 -3.59 11.45 2.59
N PRO A 82 -4.63 11.79 3.35
CA PRO A 82 -5.98 11.31 3.07
C PRO A 82 -6.59 12.00 1.84
N LEU A 83 -5.94 13.06 1.33
CA LEU A 83 -6.29 13.76 0.10
C LEU A 83 -5.61 13.10 -1.11
N ARG A 84 -6.42 12.58 -2.04
CA ARG A 84 -5.95 11.85 -3.24
C ARG A 84 -5.05 12.68 -4.16
N GLU A 85 -5.26 13.99 -4.19
CA GLU A 85 -4.45 14.90 -5.01
C GLU A 85 -3.00 14.91 -4.52
N HIS A 86 -2.79 14.86 -3.21
CA HIS A 86 -1.46 14.87 -2.61
C HIS A 86 -0.73 13.54 -2.85
N THR A 87 -1.46 12.42 -2.95
CA THR A 87 -0.88 11.11 -3.23
C THR A 87 -0.41 10.94 -4.67
N ASN A 88 -0.72 11.88 -5.56
CA ASN A 88 -0.34 11.82 -6.98
C ASN A 88 0.80 12.80 -7.37
N ASP A 89 1.17 13.74 -6.50
CA ASP A 89 2.23 14.72 -6.76
C ASP A 89 3.58 14.21 -6.22
N PRO A 90 4.54 13.83 -7.10
CA PRO A 90 5.82 13.27 -6.67
C PRO A 90 6.67 14.26 -5.87
N GLU A 91 6.55 15.58 -6.07
CA GLU A 91 7.34 16.56 -5.33
C GLU A 91 6.80 16.79 -3.93
N ARG A 92 5.47 16.83 -3.78
CA ARG A 92 4.82 16.79 -2.46
C ARG A 92 5.14 15.49 -1.72
N ILE A 93 5.09 14.34 -2.40
CA ILE A 93 5.44 13.05 -1.79
C ILE A 93 6.91 13.01 -1.37
N LYS A 94 7.85 13.49 -2.19
CA LYS A 94 9.27 13.57 -1.78
C LYS A 94 9.46 14.49 -0.58
N SER A 95 8.76 15.62 -0.54
CA SER A 95 8.81 16.56 0.57
C SER A 95 8.21 15.94 1.84
N ALA A 96 7.08 15.25 1.71
CA ALA A 96 6.46 14.48 2.78
C ALA A 96 7.38 13.35 3.25
N LEU A 97 8.01 12.58 2.35
CA LEU A 97 8.98 11.53 2.68
C LEU A 97 10.22 12.10 3.40
N ALA A 98 10.70 13.27 2.97
CA ALA A 98 11.78 13.97 3.65
C ALA A 98 11.39 14.36 5.07
N GLN A 99 10.15 14.82 5.27
CA GLN A 99 9.58 15.10 6.59
C GLN A 99 9.29 13.82 7.38
N GLN A 100 8.85 12.72 6.75
CA GLN A 100 8.55 11.41 7.35
C GLN A 100 9.77 10.73 7.97
N HIS A 101 10.99 11.13 7.60
CA HIS A 101 12.18 10.71 8.34
C HIS A 101 12.11 11.13 9.82
N GLN A 102 11.28 12.11 10.17
CA GLN A 102 10.79 12.33 11.52
C GLN A 102 9.67 11.33 11.81
N ARG A 103 10.08 10.08 12.12
CA ARG A 103 9.15 9.04 12.57
C ARG A 103 8.23 9.59 13.66
N THR A 104 6.93 9.39 13.53
CA THR A 104 6.01 9.69 14.62
C THR A 104 6.38 8.79 15.80
N PRO A 105 6.84 9.34 16.93
CA PRO A 105 7.30 8.54 18.06
C PRO A 105 6.15 7.80 18.75
N SER A 106 4.90 8.13 18.41
CA SER A 106 3.72 7.57 19.04
C SER A 106 3.55 6.09 18.72
N PRO A 107 3.42 5.22 19.74
CA PRO A 107 3.06 3.83 19.55
C PRO A 107 1.68 3.72 18.88
N PRO A 108 1.39 2.64 18.13
CA PRO A 108 0.16 2.52 17.35
C PRO A 108 -1.13 2.84 18.12
N MET A 109 -1.28 2.37 19.36
CA MET A 109 -2.49 2.64 20.16
C MET A 109 -2.74 4.12 20.46
N LEU A 110 -1.69 4.96 20.52
CA LEU A 110 -1.82 6.40 20.77
C LEU A 110 -2.03 7.21 19.48
N ARG A 111 -2.07 6.55 18.33
CA ARG A 111 -2.36 7.19 17.04
C ARG A 111 -3.87 7.42 16.89
N PRO A 112 -4.26 8.44 16.11
CA PRO A 112 -5.66 8.69 15.84
C PRO A 112 -6.24 7.56 14.96
N LEU A 113 -7.56 7.34 15.01
CA LEU A 113 -8.18 6.17 14.38
C LEU A 113 -8.03 6.17 12.85
N GLU A 114 -8.02 7.33 12.21
CA GLU A 114 -7.81 7.47 10.76
C GLU A 114 -6.49 6.87 10.25
N ASP A 115 -5.45 6.79 11.08
CA ASP A 115 -4.16 6.21 10.71
C ASP A 115 -4.26 4.69 10.43
N PHE A 116 -5.38 4.07 10.85
CA PHE A 116 -5.65 2.65 10.68
C PHE A 116 -6.46 2.33 9.41
N GLU A 117 -6.85 3.33 8.60
CA GLU A 117 -7.63 3.13 7.37
C GLU A 117 -7.00 2.06 6.45
N ASP A 118 -5.71 2.21 6.13
CA ASP A 118 -5.02 1.30 5.22
C ASP A 118 -4.81 -0.09 5.83
N LEU A 119 -4.57 -0.16 7.14
CA LEU A 119 -4.42 -1.43 7.84
C LEU A 119 -5.75 -2.18 7.90
N TYR A 120 -6.86 -1.48 8.13
CA TYR A 120 -8.21 -2.02 8.07
C TYR A 120 -8.48 -2.68 6.70
N TYR A 121 -8.17 -1.99 5.60
CA TYR A 121 -8.35 -2.56 4.26
C TYR A 121 -7.45 -3.77 4.01
N ALA A 122 -6.19 -3.71 4.45
CA ALA A 122 -5.26 -4.82 4.30
C ALA A 122 -5.70 -6.07 5.10
N VAL A 123 -6.25 -5.86 6.29
CA VAL A 123 -6.84 -6.91 7.13
C VAL A 123 -8.05 -7.53 6.45
N LEU A 124 -8.98 -6.73 5.94
CA LEU A 124 -10.17 -7.24 5.23
C LEU A 124 -9.79 -8.03 3.98
N ALA A 125 -8.87 -7.51 3.17
CA ALA A 125 -8.36 -8.23 2.01
C ALA A 125 -7.77 -9.58 2.41
N ARG A 126 -7.00 -9.62 3.49
CA ARG A 126 -6.36 -10.85 3.95
C ARG A 126 -7.34 -11.86 4.55
N LEU A 127 -8.33 -11.41 5.32
CA LEU A 127 -9.42 -12.25 5.82
C LEU A 127 -10.14 -12.97 4.68
N LEU A 128 -10.56 -12.21 3.66
CA LEU A 128 -11.27 -12.73 2.51
C LEU A 128 -10.39 -13.67 1.68
N ASP A 129 -9.11 -13.36 1.49
CA ASP A 129 -8.14 -14.21 0.78
C ASP A 129 -7.93 -15.57 1.48
N ILE A 130 -7.82 -15.56 2.81
CA ILE A 130 -7.72 -16.80 3.60
C ILE A 130 -9.01 -17.61 3.47
N HIS A 131 -10.19 -16.98 3.59
CA HIS A 131 -11.47 -17.66 3.43
C HIS A 131 -11.62 -18.31 2.05
N GLN A 132 -11.25 -17.60 0.98
CA GLN A 132 -11.25 -18.13 -0.39
C GLN A 132 -10.26 -19.30 -0.53
N SER A 133 -9.07 -19.19 0.05
CA SER A 133 -8.05 -20.26 0.05
C SER A 133 -8.53 -21.52 0.78
N LEU A 134 -9.19 -21.37 1.94
CA LEU A 134 -9.78 -22.48 2.69
C LEU A 134 -10.88 -23.17 1.87
N ASN A 135 -11.78 -22.39 1.28
CA ASN A 135 -12.86 -22.92 0.45
C ASN A 135 -12.35 -23.65 -0.80
N ALA A 136 -11.29 -23.14 -1.44
CA ALA A 136 -10.67 -23.82 -2.57
C ALA A 136 -10.10 -25.19 -2.16
N ARG A 137 -9.40 -25.26 -1.02
CA ARG A 137 -8.83 -26.51 -0.50
C ARG A 137 -9.91 -27.53 -0.12
N LEU A 138 -10.93 -27.11 0.63
CA LEU A 138 -12.04 -27.97 1.01
C LEU A 138 -12.84 -28.44 -0.22
N GLY A 139 -13.14 -27.53 -1.16
CA GLY A 139 -13.87 -27.85 -2.38
C GLY A 139 -13.12 -28.76 -3.34
N SER A 140 -11.79 -28.78 -3.28
CA SER A 140 -10.93 -29.70 -4.06
C SER A 140 -10.73 -31.06 -3.39
N GLY A 141 -11.12 -31.22 -2.11
CA GLY A 141 -10.89 -32.44 -1.34
C GLY A 141 -9.46 -32.62 -0.83
N PHE A 142 -8.57 -31.63 -0.97
CA PHE A 142 -7.23 -31.67 -0.36
C PHE A 142 -7.28 -31.61 1.16
N ASN A 143 -8.34 -31.01 1.70
CA ASN A 143 -8.55 -30.87 3.12
C ASN A 143 -10.00 -31.15 3.50
N VAL A 144 -10.23 -31.47 4.77
CA VAL A 144 -11.54 -31.50 5.42
C VAL A 144 -11.59 -30.51 6.59
N ALA A 145 -12.78 -30.10 7.00
CA ALA A 145 -12.95 -29.10 8.06
C ALA A 145 -12.23 -29.42 9.40
N PRO A 146 -12.13 -30.68 9.87
CA PRO A 146 -11.39 -31.01 11.08
C PRO A 146 -9.87 -31.12 10.89
N ASP A 147 -9.33 -30.91 9.69
CA ASP A 147 -7.88 -30.95 9.49
C ASP A 147 -7.18 -29.85 10.28
N PRO A 148 -5.98 -30.11 10.83
CA PRO A 148 -5.20 -29.11 11.53
C PRO A 148 -4.65 -28.05 10.56
N VAL A 149 -4.63 -26.79 11.01
CA VAL A 149 -4.09 -25.66 10.25
C VAL A 149 -2.56 -25.65 10.25
N PHE A 150 -1.97 -26.13 11.35
CA PHE A 150 -0.54 -26.20 11.57
C PHE A 150 -0.08 -27.66 11.63
N PRO A 151 1.09 -28.01 11.06
CA PRO A 151 1.55 -29.40 10.97
C PRO A 151 1.88 -30.02 12.33
N ASP A 152 2.34 -29.19 13.27
CA ASP A 152 2.85 -29.65 14.57
C ASP A 152 1.89 -29.35 15.74
N GLN A 153 0.67 -28.89 15.45
CA GLN A 153 -0.31 -28.51 16.47
C GLN A 153 -1.72 -28.97 16.11
N ASP A 154 -2.23 -29.96 16.85
CA ASP A 154 -3.61 -30.47 16.72
C ASP A 154 -4.66 -29.54 17.38
N VAL A 155 -4.29 -28.30 17.73
CA VAL A 155 -5.13 -27.41 18.56
C VAL A 155 -6.08 -26.54 17.72
N LEU A 156 -5.68 -26.15 16.50
CA LEU A 156 -6.49 -25.28 15.65
C LEU A 156 -6.86 -25.99 14.35
N THR A 157 -8.13 -26.35 14.22
CA THR A 157 -8.67 -26.93 12.98
C THR A 157 -9.07 -25.86 11.97
N ILE A 158 -9.29 -26.25 10.71
CA ILE A 158 -9.84 -25.36 9.69
C ILE A 158 -11.21 -24.79 10.10
N ALA A 159 -12.05 -25.60 10.75
CA ALA A 159 -13.34 -25.17 11.27
C ALA A 159 -13.20 -24.09 12.36
N ASP A 160 -12.27 -24.27 13.30
CA ASP A 160 -12.01 -23.32 14.38
C ASP A 160 -11.43 -22.01 13.86
N LEU A 161 -10.52 -22.11 12.90
CA LEU A 161 -9.99 -20.95 12.19
C LEU A 161 -11.13 -20.18 11.51
N PHE A 162 -11.99 -20.86 10.74
CA PHE A 162 -13.13 -20.21 10.09
C PHE A 162 -14.05 -19.50 11.10
N ALA A 163 -14.39 -20.16 12.21
CA ALA A 163 -15.22 -19.55 13.25
C ALA A 163 -14.58 -18.26 13.80
N SER A 164 -13.26 -18.29 14.02
CA SER A 164 -12.51 -17.11 14.46
C SER A 164 -12.54 -16.00 13.42
N LEU A 165 -12.27 -16.31 12.13
CA LEU A 165 -12.30 -15.32 11.05
C LEU A 165 -13.71 -14.71 10.88
N ALA A 166 -14.77 -15.51 11.04
CA ALA A 166 -16.15 -15.04 10.96
C ALA A 166 -16.47 -14.06 12.10
N GLN A 167 -16.04 -14.35 13.33
CA GLN A 167 -16.22 -13.42 14.46
C GLN A 167 -15.52 -12.08 14.21
N TYR A 168 -14.27 -12.11 13.74
CA TYR A 168 -13.54 -10.89 13.39
C TYR A 168 -14.19 -10.12 12.24
N TRP A 169 -14.67 -10.84 11.22
CA TRP A 169 -15.41 -10.24 10.13
C TRP A 169 -16.66 -9.53 10.65
N ASP A 170 -17.46 -10.16 11.50
CA ASP A 170 -18.68 -9.57 12.04
C ASP A 170 -18.41 -8.29 12.85
N VAL A 171 -17.33 -8.25 13.63
CA VAL A 171 -16.92 -7.05 14.37
C VAL A 171 -16.51 -5.92 13.41
N LEU A 172 -15.61 -6.22 12.46
CA LEU A 172 -15.11 -5.21 11.50
C LEU A 172 -16.21 -4.72 10.55
N ASN A 173 -17.17 -5.59 10.25
CA ASN A 173 -18.29 -5.35 9.35
C ASN A 173 -19.55 -4.84 10.08
N SER A 174 -19.46 -4.54 11.37
CA SER A 174 -20.57 -3.94 12.11
C SER A 174 -20.78 -2.47 11.72
N ALA A 175 -22.04 -2.00 11.77
CA ALA A 175 -22.35 -0.61 11.49
C ALA A 175 -21.64 0.34 12.47
N GLY A 176 -21.54 -0.01 13.75
CA GLY A 176 -20.84 0.77 14.78
C GLY A 176 -19.34 0.94 14.51
N CYS A 177 -18.65 -0.12 14.06
CA CYS A 177 -17.24 -0.05 13.66
C CYS A 177 -17.05 0.83 12.43
N ALA A 178 -17.84 0.59 11.37
CA ALA A 178 -17.74 1.34 10.12
C ALA A 178 -18.07 2.83 10.32
N LYS A 179 -19.05 3.17 11.16
CA LYS A 179 -19.43 4.55 11.51
C LYS A 179 -18.30 5.31 12.19
N ALA A 180 -17.62 4.67 13.16
CA ALA A 180 -16.49 5.26 13.87
C ALA A 180 -15.30 5.53 12.93
N LEU A 181 -14.94 4.54 12.11
CA LEU A 181 -13.87 4.67 11.11
C LEU A 181 -14.20 5.75 10.06
N ASP A 182 -15.41 5.72 9.49
CA ASP A 182 -15.88 6.71 8.51
C ASP A 182 -15.81 8.13 9.08
N SER A 183 -16.32 8.33 10.30
CA SER A 183 -16.29 9.62 10.98
C SER A 183 -14.87 10.11 11.27
N ALA A 184 -13.97 9.22 11.71
CA ALA A 184 -12.57 9.58 11.94
C ALA A 184 -11.86 9.99 10.64
N ILE A 185 -12.07 9.23 9.57
CA ILE A 185 -11.47 9.51 8.25
C ILE A 185 -12.00 10.84 7.68
N ARG A 186 -13.31 11.11 7.77
CA ARG A 186 -13.89 12.39 7.33
C ARG A 186 -13.34 13.56 8.12
N ARG A 187 -13.30 13.46 9.46
CA ARG A 187 -12.69 14.50 10.32
C ARG A 187 -11.23 14.77 9.93
N SER A 188 -10.46 13.72 9.68
CA SER A 188 -9.07 13.85 9.25
C SER A 188 -8.95 14.53 7.89
N ARG A 189 -9.78 14.18 6.91
CA ARG A 189 -9.81 14.83 5.59
C ARG A 189 -10.17 16.30 5.70
N VAL A 190 -11.20 16.64 6.47
CA VAL A 190 -11.57 18.04 6.75
C VAL A 190 -10.43 18.79 7.42
N ALA A 191 -9.77 18.20 8.41
CA ALA A 191 -8.61 18.81 9.07
C ALA A 191 -7.44 19.04 8.09
N HIS A 192 -7.24 18.17 7.11
CA HIS A 192 -6.23 18.36 6.06
C HIS A 192 -6.64 19.44 5.05
N LEU A 193 -7.90 19.48 4.62
CA LEU A 193 -8.42 20.54 3.75
C LEU A 193 -8.32 21.91 4.40
N HIS A 194 -8.68 22.02 5.67
CA HIS A 194 -8.50 23.25 6.46
C HIS A 194 -7.04 23.71 6.41
N LYS A 195 -6.09 22.81 6.70
CA LYS A 195 -4.66 23.14 6.68
C LYS A 195 -4.20 23.62 5.30
N GLU A 196 -4.72 23.01 4.22
CA GLU A 196 -4.40 23.44 2.86
C GLU A 196 -4.95 24.84 2.57
N ILE A 197 -6.19 25.14 2.97
CA ILE A 197 -6.79 26.48 2.81
C ILE A 197 -5.95 27.53 3.56
N VAL A 198 -5.56 27.25 4.81
CA VAL A 198 -4.70 28.15 5.60
C VAL A 198 -3.33 28.33 4.94
N LEU A 199 -2.76 27.28 4.35
CA LEU A 199 -1.48 27.35 3.65
C LEU A 199 -1.58 28.17 2.36
N GLN A 200 -2.65 28.01 1.58
CA GLN A 200 -2.93 28.82 0.38
C GLN A 200 -3.12 30.30 0.75
N LEU A 201 -3.82 30.58 1.85
CA LEU A 201 -3.97 31.94 2.37
C LEU A 201 -2.60 32.54 2.76
N HIS A 202 -1.76 31.78 3.47
CA HIS A 202 -0.42 32.25 3.87
C HIS A 202 0.49 32.55 2.67
N ASN A 203 0.37 31.76 1.60
CA ASN A 203 1.12 31.96 0.37
C ASN A 203 0.56 33.10 -0.50
N ASN A 204 -0.58 33.69 -0.12
CA ASN A 204 -1.35 34.67 -0.91
C ASN A 204 -1.88 34.09 -2.24
N ASP A 205 -2.14 32.78 -2.29
CA ASP A 205 -2.76 32.12 -3.45
C ASP A 205 -4.28 32.39 -3.50
N ILE A 206 -4.90 32.65 -2.35
CA ILE A 206 -6.32 33.01 -2.17
C ILE A 206 -6.46 34.25 -1.28
N THR A 207 -7.59 34.96 -1.37
CA THR A 207 -7.85 36.11 -0.50
C THR A 207 -8.41 35.67 0.86
N PRO A 208 -8.35 36.52 1.91
CA PRO A 208 -8.98 36.22 3.19
C PRO A 208 -10.48 35.94 3.09
N ALA A 209 -11.19 36.64 2.19
CA ALA A 209 -12.62 36.43 1.98
C ALA A 209 -12.90 35.05 1.36
N ASP A 210 -12.10 34.63 0.39
CA ASP A 210 -12.21 33.29 -0.22
C ASP A 210 -11.91 32.20 0.82
N ALA A 211 -10.92 32.42 1.69
CA ALA A 211 -10.58 31.47 2.74
C ALA A 211 -11.73 31.32 3.77
N ASP A 212 -12.36 32.42 4.17
CA ASP A 212 -13.50 32.39 5.08
C ASP A 212 -14.71 31.67 4.46
N GLU A 213 -14.99 31.88 3.17
CA GLU A 213 -16.05 31.18 2.42
C GLU A 213 -15.76 29.67 2.34
N LEU A 214 -14.56 29.28 1.91
CA LEU A 214 -14.17 27.87 1.81
C LEU A 214 -14.20 27.16 3.16
N LEU A 215 -13.82 27.85 4.25
CA LEU A 215 -13.90 27.29 5.60
C LEU A 215 -15.35 27.17 6.06
N ALA A 216 -16.22 28.13 5.74
CA ALA A 216 -17.64 28.04 6.05
C ALA A 216 -18.28 26.84 5.36
N ASP A 217 -18.01 26.64 4.07
CA ASP A 217 -18.49 25.50 3.29
C ASP A 217 -17.94 24.17 3.85
N LEU A 218 -16.65 24.11 4.18
CA LEU A 218 -16.02 22.89 4.69
C LEU A 218 -16.64 22.37 6.00
N TYR A 219 -17.19 23.26 6.82
CA TYR A 219 -17.84 22.91 8.09
C TYR A 219 -19.37 22.94 8.03
N ASP A 220 -19.97 23.24 6.87
CA ASP A 220 -21.41 23.09 6.68
C ASP A 220 -21.81 21.61 6.82
N PRO A 221 -22.86 21.27 7.60
CA PRO A 221 -23.24 19.87 7.80
C PRO A 221 -23.58 19.10 6.52
N GLY A 222 -24.12 19.79 5.50
CA GLY A 222 -24.46 19.19 4.21
C GLY A 222 -23.21 18.87 3.40
N GLU A 223 -22.28 19.82 3.31
CA GLU A 223 -21.01 19.63 2.62
C GLU A 223 -20.08 18.65 3.35
N TYR A 224 -20.07 18.69 4.69
CA TYR A 224 -19.33 17.73 5.52
C TYR A 224 -19.77 16.29 5.25
N ALA A 225 -21.07 16.05 5.07
CA ALA A 225 -21.60 14.74 4.67
C ALA A 225 -21.19 14.34 3.24
N GLY A 226 -20.84 15.31 2.39
CA GLY A 226 -20.28 15.10 1.06
C GLY A 226 -18.78 14.73 1.05
N VAL A 227 -18.03 15.10 2.10
CA VAL A 227 -16.60 14.77 2.20
C VAL A 227 -16.42 13.27 2.23
N GLN A 228 -15.70 12.69 1.26
CA GLN A 228 -15.47 11.26 1.19
C GLN A 228 -14.97 10.73 2.54
N GLY A 229 -15.59 9.67 3.06
CA GLY A 229 -15.14 8.97 4.28
C GLY A 229 -14.50 7.63 3.97
N LEU A 230 -14.85 6.60 4.73
CA LEU A 230 -14.42 5.23 4.47
C LEU A 230 -14.86 4.82 3.05
N ALA A 231 -13.95 4.26 2.25
CA ALA A 231 -14.31 3.64 0.99
C ALA A 231 -15.14 2.37 1.23
N TRP A 232 -16.34 2.33 0.65
CA TRP A 232 -17.29 1.23 0.74
C TRP A 232 -16.90 0.08 -0.18
N ILE A 233 -16.07 -0.82 0.32
CA ILE A 233 -15.55 -1.99 -0.42
C ILE A 233 -16.47 -3.22 -0.31
N GLY A 234 -17.74 -3.03 0.02
CA GLY A 234 -18.72 -4.10 0.12
C GLY A 234 -18.81 -4.87 -1.20
N GLY A 235 -18.50 -6.17 -1.16
CA GLY A 235 -18.50 -7.04 -2.33
C GLY A 235 -17.24 -7.01 -3.19
N TRP A 236 -16.19 -6.28 -2.79
CA TRP A 236 -14.90 -6.34 -3.49
C TRP A 236 -14.20 -7.68 -3.26
N ALA A 237 -13.57 -8.20 -4.30
CA ALA A 237 -12.67 -9.33 -4.16
C ALA A 237 -11.36 -8.88 -3.45
N PRO A 238 -10.65 -9.79 -2.75
CA PRO A 238 -9.35 -9.48 -2.12
C PRO A 238 -8.37 -8.78 -3.07
N SER A 239 -8.30 -9.25 -4.32
CA SER A 239 -7.42 -8.69 -5.34
C SER A 239 -7.77 -7.25 -5.72
N MET A 240 -9.04 -6.86 -5.66
CA MET A 240 -9.47 -5.48 -5.92
C MET A 240 -9.04 -4.54 -4.80
N ILE A 241 -9.17 -4.98 -3.54
CA ILE A 241 -8.70 -4.22 -2.38
C ILE A 241 -7.18 -4.06 -2.43
N SER A 242 -6.45 -5.15 -2.73
CA SER A 242 -5.00 -5.11 -2.91
C SER A 242 -4.59 -4.18 -4.05
N ALA A 243 -5.24 -4.23 -5.22
CA ALA A 243 -4.95 -3.34 -6.34
C ALA A 243 -5.21 -1.86 -6.01
N TRP A 244 -6.25 -1.59 -5.22
CA TRP A 244 -6.54 -0.23 -4.75
C TRP A 244 -5.45 0.28 -3.79
N LEU A 245 -5.01 -0.56 -2.85
CA LEU A 245 -3.86 -0.23 -1.99
C LEU A 245 -2.57 -0.07 -2.80
N GLU A 246 -2.33 -0.92 -3.81
CA GLU A 246 -1.19 -0.80 -4.72
C GLU A 246 -1.17 0.54 -5.43
N GLU A 247 -2.30 1.03 -5.96
CA GLU A 247 -2.34 2.35 -6.59
C GLU A 247 -2.11 3.46 -5.57
N LYS A 248 -2.72 3.38 -4.37
CA LYS A 248 -2.53 4.37 -3.29
C LYS A 248 -1.06 4.49 -2.87
N TYR A 249 -0.35 3.37 -2.80
CA TYR A 249 1.04 3.31 -2.37
C TYR A 249 2.08 3.37 -3.51
N ARG A 250 1.64 3.34 -4.78
CA ARG A 250 2.50 3.16 -5.95
C ARG A 250 3.66 4.15 -6.00
N LEU A 251 3.38 5.43 -5.79
CA LEU A 251 4.40 6.48 -5.83
C LEU A 251 5.30 6.47 -4.60
N VAL A 252 4.73 6.29 -3.41
CA VAL A 252 5.48 6.33 -2.14
C VAL A 252 6.45 5.16 -2.06
N LEU A 253 5.97 3.93 -2.24
CA LEU A 253 6.83 2.74 -2.20
C LEU A 253 7.79 2.71 -3.39
N GLY A 254 7.40 3.26 -4.54
CA GLY A 254 8.29 3.43 -5.70
C GLY A 254 9.49 4.34 -5.40
N LEU A 255 9.27 5.48 -4.74
CA LEU A 255 10.33 6.40 -4.33
C LEU A 255 11.21 5.81 -3.23
N GLU A 256 10.63 5.16 -2.23
CA GLU A 256 11.37 4.45 -1.18
C GLU A 256 12.25 3.34 -1.77
N ARG A 257 11.73 2.60 -2.75
CA ARG A 257 12.48 1.57 -3.49
C ARG A 257 13.69 2.17 -4.21
N GLU A 258 13.48 3.29 -4.92
CA GLU A 258 14.56 3.97 -5.63
C GLU A 258 15.64 4.47 -4.65
N GLU A 259 15.23 5.06 -3.52
CA GLU A 259 16.14 5.52 -2.48
C GLU A 259 16.91 4.38 -1.83
N GLY A 260 16.24 3.26 -1.52
CA GLY A 260 16.86 2.05 -1.00
C GLY A 260 17.92 1.48 -1.95
N MET A 261 17.61 1.43 -3.25
CA MET A 261 18.57 1.03 -4.28
C MET A 261 19.76 1.99 -4.37
N ARG A 262 19.51 3.30 -4.30
CA ARG A 262 20.56 4.33 -4.32
C ARG A 262 21.49 4.21 -3.11
N LYS A 263 20.93 4.02 -1.91
CA LYS A 263 21.68 3.79 -0.66
C LYS A 263 22.53 2.52 -0.76
N ALA A 264 21.95 1.40 -1.21
CA ALA A 264 22.67 0.14 -1.39
C ALA A 264 23.83 0.26 -2.40
N MET A 265 23.64 1.00 -3.50
CA MET A 265 24.71 1.27 -4.47
C MET A 265 25.83 2.13 -3.88
N ALA A 266 25.47 3.19 -3.14
CA ALA A 266 26.44 4.06 -2.48
C ALA A 266 27.26 3.29 -1.43
N GLU A 267 26.62 2.43 -0.65
CA GLU A 267 27.27 1.56 0.34
C GLU A 267 28.23 0.57 -0.33
N ARG A 268 27.80 -0.11 -1.40
CA ARG A 268 28.66 -1.00 -2.20
C ARG A 268 29.87 -0.24 -2.75
N ARG A 269 29.71 1.01 -3.19
CA ARG A 269 30.81 1.86 -3.66
C ARG A 269 31.77 2.22 -2.52
N ARG A 270 31.26 2.60 -1.35
CA ARG A 270 32.08 2.88 -0.14
C ARG A 270 32.86 1.64 0.30
N ALA A 271 32.22 0.47 0.35
CA ALA A 271 32.86 -0.79 0.71
C ALA A 271 34.00 -1.18 -0.26
N ARG A 272 33.80 -0.97 -1.57
CA ARG A 272 34.85 -1.20 -2.58
C ARG A 272 36.03 -0.23 -2.44
N MET A 273 35.78 1.04 -2.14
CA MET A 273 36.84 2.03 -1.91
C MET A 273 37.63 1.73 -0.63
N GLY A 274 36.95 1.32 0.46
CA GLY A 274 37.61 0.89 1.70
C GLY A 274 38.52 -0.32 1.50
N LYS A 275 38.09 -1.32 0.72
CA LYS A 275 38.92 -2.49 0.37
C LYS A 275 40.17 -2.09 -0.44
N LYS A 276 40.03 -1.18 -1.41
CA LYS A 276 41.16 -0.68 -2.21
C LYS A 276 42.16 0.13 -1.36
N ALA A 277 41.67 0.95 -0.43
CA ALA A 277 42.51 1.73 0.47
C ALA A 277 43.34 0.83 1.39
N ARG A 278 42.71 -0.20 2.00
CA ARG A 278 43.41 -1.21 2.82
C ARG A 278 44.45 -1.98 2.01
N SER A 279 44.09 -2.47 0.81
CA SER A 279 45.03 -3.17 -0.07
C SER A 279 46.25 -2.31 -0.45
N LYS A 280 46.07 -1.00 -0.72
CA LYS A 280 47.19 -0.08 -0.97
C LYS A 280 48.06 0.14 0.26
N ALA A 281 47.45 0.28 1.44
CA ALA A 281 48.18 0.44 2.70
C ALA A 281 49.00 -0.82 3.03
N ASP A 282 48.44 -2.01 2.82
CA ASP A 282 49.15 -3.28 2.99
C ASP A 282 50.31 -3.42 2.00
N LEU A 283 50.10 -3.02 0.74
CA LEU A 283 51.16 -3.00 -0.27
C LEU A 283 52.31 -2.06 0.14
N GLN A 284 51.99 -0.85 0.62
CA GLN A 284 52.99 0.12 1.08
C GLN A 284 53.72 -0.35 2.34
N SER A 285 53.02 -0.96 3.29
CA SER A 285 53.62 -1.55 4.50
C SER A 285 54.58 -2.68 4.14
N ASN A 286 54.18 -3.57 3.22
CA ASN A 286 55.03 -4.65 2.72
C ASN A 286 56.26 -4.12 1.96
N MET A 287 56.10 -3.06 1.16
CA MET A 287 57.23 -2.39 0.50
C MET A 287 58.21 -1.80 1.53
N ARG A 288 57.71 -1.11 2.57
CA ARG A 288 58.56 -0.56 3.65
C ARG A 288 59.29 -1.65 4.42
N LYS A 289 58.62 -2.76 4.76
CA LYS A 289 59.26 -3.92 5.40
C LYS A 289 60.34 -4.56 4.53
N ARG A 290 60.11 -4.68 3.21
CA ARG A 290 61.12 -5.16 2.25
C ARG A 290 62.33 -4.22 2.18
N SER A 291 62.10 -2.91 2.15
CA SER A 291 63.18 -1.92 2.16
C SER A 291 64.04 -2.01 3.42
N MET A 292 63.42 -2.07 4.61
CA MET A 292 64.17 -2.18 5.87
C MET A 292 64.99 -3.47 6.00
N ARG A 293 64.54 -4.60 5.44
CA ARG A 293 65.33 -5.84 5.39
C ARG A 293 66.57 -5.72 4.51
N PHE A 294 66.52 -4.90 3.47
CA PHE A 294 67.65 -4.69 2.57
C PHE A 294 68.73 -3.78 3.19
N ASP A 295 68.33 -2.78 3.98
CA ASP A 295 69.27 -1.89 4.66
C ASP A 295 69.92 -2.51 5.90
N ALA A 296 69.22 -3.37 6.65
CA ALA A 296 69.78 -4.07 7.81
C ALA A 296 70.81 -5.16 7.45
N GLY A 297 70.80 -5.64 6.20
CA GLY A 297 71.81 -6.59 5.68
C GLY A 297 73.05 -5.92 5.07
N ARG A 298 73.14 -4.58 5.09
CA ARG A 298 74.17 -3.82 4.39
C ARG A 298 75.03 -2.94 5.30
N SER A 299 75.16 -3.31 6.58
CA SER A 299 76.09 -2.69 7.52
C SER A 299 77.48 -3.34 7.59
N ASP A 300 77.79 -4.32 6.72
CA ASP A 300 79.11 -4.97 6.69
C ASP A 300 79.80 -4.95 5.30
N GLY A 301 79.43 -3.99 4.47
CA GLY A 301 79.95 -3.89 3.10
C GLY A 301 79.89 -2.48 2.53
N LYS A 302 80.37 -1.49 3.28
CA LYS A 302 80.65 -0.15 2.74
C LYS A 302 82.00 -0.19 2.03
N GLN A 303 82.00 -0.48 0.73
CA GLN A 303 82.83 0.17 -0.29
C GLN A 303 82.54 -0.49 -1.64
N GLN A 304 82.47 0.33 -2.69
CA GLN A 304 82.24 -0.04 -4.09
C GLN A 304 80.78 -0.29 -4.50
N MET A 305 80.05 0.80 -4.72
CA MET A 305 79.30 1.04 -5.97
C MET A 305 78.49 2.33 -5.80
N ILE A 306 79.23 3.43 -5.65
CA ILE A 306 78.79 4.69 -6.20
C ILE A 306 79.23 4.62 -7.67
N GLU A 307 78.42 5.16 -8.58
CA GLU A 307 78.75 5.33 -10.01
C GLU A 307 78.38 4.15 -10.93
N LYS A 308 77.07 3.96 -11.16
CA LYS A 308 76.46 3.60 -12.47
C LYS A 308 74.98 3.22 -12.28
N GLN A 309 74.09 4.21 -12.20
CA GLN A 309 72.71 4.13 -12.72
C GLN A 309 71.94 5.44 -12.44
N THR A 310 72.46 6.52 -13.00
CA THR A 310 71.73 7.78 -13.20
C THR A 310 71.69 8.05 -14.69
N GLN A 311 70.89 7.26 -15.41
CA GLN A 311 70.39 7.54 -16.75
C GLN A 311 69.38 6.45 -17.10
N ILE A 312 68.26 6.83 -17.72
CA ILE A 312 67.03 6.04 -17.97
C ILE A 312 66.00 6.11 -16.84
N GLN A 313 65.31 7.25 -16.75
CA GLN A 313 63.84 7.35 -16.57
C GLN A 313 63.46 8.83 -16.44
N ARG A 314 63.67 9.58 -17.54
CA ARG A 314 62.97 10.83 -17.84
C ARG A 314 62.39 10.66 -19.23
N GLY A 315 61.19 10.12 -19.29
CA GLY A 315 60.39 9.90 -20.47
C GLY A 315 59.04 9.38 -20.00
N ASP A 316 57.96 9.96 -20.49
CA ASP A 316 56.57 9.58 -20.24
C ASP A 316 55.92 10.07 -18.93
N ARG A 317 55.97 11.39 -18.76
CA ARG A 317 54.87 12.15 -18.13
C ARG A 317 54.40 13.18 -19.14
N ASN A 318 53.43 12.83 -19.99
CA ASN A 318 52.42 13.73 -20.61
C ASN A 318 51.75 13.07 -21.83
N SER A 319 50.77 12.19 -21.61
CA SER A 319 49.77 11.80 -22.64
C SER A 319 48.75 10.79 -22.09
N ALA A 320 48.08 11.13 -20.99
CA ALA A 320 46.92 10.36 -20.49
C ALA A 320 45.77 11.29 -20.10
N GLN A 321 45.51 12.28 -20.96
CA GLN A 321 44.41 13.22 -20.82
C GLN A 321 43.68 13.26 -22.17
N ALA A 322 42.36 13.12 -22.12
CA ALA A 322 41.40 13.02 -23.24
C ALA A 322 41.23 11.62 -23.87
N ARG A 323 40.42 10.79 -23.22
CA ARG A 323 39.38 9.96 -23.86
C ARG A 323 38.41 9.46 -22.78
N LEU A 324 37.12 9.59 -23.06
CA LEU A 324 35.92 9.33 -22.22
C LEU A 324 35.45 10.57 -21.42
N PRO A 325 34.26 11.11 -21.76
CA PRO A 325 33.00 10.43 -21.44
C PRO A 325 31.96 10.51 -22.56
N ASP A 326 31.95 9.54 -23.49
CA ASP A 326 30.84 9.37 -24.46
C ASP A 326 29.80 8.33 -24.01
N ASP A 327 30.07 7.54 -22.97
CA ASP A 327 29.10 6.56 -22.46
C ASP A 327 27.94 7.22 -21.71
N GLN A 328 28.15 8.39 -21.08
CA GLN A 328 27.09 9.09 -20.38
C GLN A 328 26.12 9.81 -21.34
N SER A 329 26.64 10.33 -22.46
CA SER A 329 25.81 10.97 -23.50
C SER A 329 24.95 9.92 -24.21
N GLN A 330 25.51 8.74 -24.53
CA GLN A 330 24.76 7.63 -25.11
C GLN A 330 23.70 7.06 -24.16
N HIS A 331 24.02 6.87 -22.88
CA HIS A 331 23.06 6.39 -21.89
C HIS A 331 21.92 7.39 -21.64
N ALA A 332 22.21 8.70 -21.64
CA ALA A 332 21.19 9.75 -21.53
C ALA A 332 20.27 9.80 -22.76
N LEU A 333 20.83 9.64 -23.97
CA LEU A 333 20.06 9.57 -25.21
C LEU A 333 19.14 8.34 -25.24
N GLU A 334 19.67 7.17 -24.85
CA GLU A 334 18.90 5.92 -24.78
C GLU A 334 17.74 6.02 -23.78
N TRP A 335 17.98 6.63 -22.61
CA TRP A 335 16.93 6.88 -21.62
C TRP A 335 15.83 7.80 -22.15
N ARG A 336 16.20 8.89 -22.84
CA ARG A 336 15.22 9.82 -23.44
C ARG A 336 14.34 9.11 -24.47
N MET A 337 14.93 8.24 -25.32
CA MET A 337 14.18 7.46 -26.29
C MET A 337 13.26 6.40 -25.66
N ARG A 338 13.66 5.78 -24.53
CA ARG A 338 12.79 4.85 -23.79
C ARG A 338 11.61 5.58 -23.15
N SER A 339 11.84 6.72 -22.50
CA SER A 339 10.76 7.52 -21.90
C SER A 339 9.77 8.04 -22.94
N GLN A 340 10.25 8.46 -24.11
CA GLN A 340 9.38 8.88 -25.22
C GLN A 340 8.47 7.73 -25.68
N ARG A 341 9.03 6.54 -25.93
CA ARG A 341 8.26 5.34 -26.31
C ARG A 341 7.22 4.93 -25.28
N VAL A 342 7.55 5.01 -23.99
CA VAL A 342 6.59 4.72 -22.91
C VAL A 342 5.46 5.75 -22.91
N SER A 343 5.74 7.03 -23.16
CA SER A 343 4.72 8.07 -23.23
C SER A 343 3.78 7.87 -24.43
N GLU A 344 4.34 7.54 -25.60
CA GLU A 344 3.59 7.26 -26.84
C GLU A 344 2.69 6.03 -26.66
N TYR A 345 3.22 4.95 -26.05
CA TYR A 345 2.44 3.76 -25.74
C TYR A 345 1.34 4.03 -24.71
N SER A 346 1.62 4.85 -23.69
CA SER A 346 0.62 5.24 -22.69
C SER A 346 -0.49 6.13 -23.28
N GLN A 347 -0.16 7.01 -24.22
CA GLN A 347 -1.14 7.80 -24.97
C GLN A 347 -1.97 6.90 -25.91
N TYR A 348 -1.34 5.94 -26.57
CA TYR A 348 -2.04 4.94 -27.39
C TYR A 348 -3.04 4.11 -26.58
N LEU A 349 -2.64 3.57 -25.43
CA LEU A 349 -3.53 2.82 -24.55
C LEU A 349 -4.69 3.67 -24.03
N ARG A 350 -4.43 4.92 -23.62
CA ARG A 350 -5.51 5.87 -23.25
C ARG A 350 -6.44 6.18 -24.41
N GLY A 351 -5.91 6.30 -25.62
CA GLY A 351 -6.69 6.47 -26.85
C GLY A 351 -7.58 5.26 -27.16
N MET A 352 -7.07 4.04 -26.96
CA MET A 352 -7.86 2.82 -27.14
C MET A 352 -8.96 2.69 -26.07
N ALA A 353 -8.62 2.88 -24.79
CA ALA A 353 -9.61 2.84 -23.71
C ALA A 353 -10.73 3.86 -23.91
N SER A 354 -10.39 5.06 -24.41
CA SER A 354 -11.37 6.10 -24.74
C SER A 354 -12.25 5.74 -25.95
N ARG A 355 -11.72 4.98 -26.92
CA ARG A 355 -12.51 4.47 -28.05
C ARG A 355 -13.46 3.36 -27.63
N ASP A 356 -13.02 2.43 -26.79
CA ASP A 356 -13.88 1.36 -26.27
C ASP A 356 -15.01 1.92 -25.41
N ALA A 357 -14.72 2.92 -24.55
CA ALA A 357 -15.73 3.62 -23.78
C ALA A 357 -16.78 4.33 -24.67
N ARG A 358 -16.37 4.93 -25.80
CA ARG A 358 -17.30 5.56 -26.76
C ARG A 358 -18.18 4.54 -27.47
N HIS A 359 -17.65 3.37 -27.83
CA HIS A 359 -18.44 2.30 -28.44
C HIS A 359 -19.46 1.70 -27.47
N GLN A 360 -19.13 1.61 -26.18
CA GLN A 360 -20.04 1.10 -25.15
C GLN A 360 -21.17 2.10 -24.81
N VAL A 361 -20.89 3.41 -24.88
CA VAL A 361 -21.92 4.46 -24.74
C VAL A 361 -22.81 4.55 -25.99
N GLN A 362 -22.27 4.32 -27.19
CA GLN A 362 -23.10 4.32 -28.41
C GLN A 362 -23.99 3.07 -28.53
N SER A 363 -23.55 1.91 -28.06
CA SER A 363 -24.38 0.69 -28.09
C SER A 363 -25.54 0.72 -27.09
N THR A 364 -25.45 1.52 -26.03
CA THR A 364 -26.53 1.72 -25.05
C THR A 364 -27.58 2.73 -25.51
N ILE A 365 -27.20 3.71 -26.36
CA ILE A 365 -28.13 4.74 -26.86
C ILE A 365 -29.03 4.23 -28.00
N TYR A 366 -28.59 3.26 -28.80
CA TYR A 366 -29.38 2.71 -29.91
C TYR A 366 -30.07 1.36 -29.62
N GLY A 367 -29.92 0.82 -28.40
CA GLY A 367 -30.56 -0.45 -28.00
C GLY A 367 -31.93 -0.32 -27.31
N GLY A 368 -32.44 0.91 -27.15
CA GLY A 368 -33.63 1.20 -26.34
C GLY A 368 -34.99 1.03 -27.02
N ASP A 369 -35.04 0.62 -28.28
CA ASP A 369 -36.30 0.53 -29.04
C ASP A 369 -36.40 -0.81 -29.80
N MET A 370 -36.62 -1.90 -29.07
CA MET A 370 -37.10 -3.16 -29.64
C MET A 370 -38.16 -3.82 -28.75
N HIS A 371 -39.40 -3.54 -29.10
CA HIS A 371 -40.55 -4.44 -29.09
C HIS A 371 -40.87 -5.23 -27.80
N THR A 372 -41.63 -4.59 -26.92
CA THR A 372 -42.64 -5.29 -26.12
C THR A 372 -43.86 -5.60 -26.99
N ASN A 373 -44.02 -6.86 -27.43
CA ASN A 373 -45.34 -7.36 -27.83
C ASN A 373 -45.44 -8.90 -27.84
N GLY A 374 -46.37 -9.40 -27.04
CA GLY A 374 -46.98 -10.75 -27.12
C GLY A 374 -46.17 -11.87 -26.45
N ALA A 375 -46.74 -12.87 -25.77
CA ALA A 375 -48.12 -13.22 -25.51
C ALA A 375 -48.14 -14.45 -24.54
N LEU A 376 -49.12 -14.48 -23.63
CA LEU A 376 -49.85 -15.67 -23.16
C LEU A 376 -49.10 -16.84 -22.45
N ARG A 377 -49.24 -16.86 -21.12
CA ARG A 377 -49.55 -18.05 -20.29
C ARG A 377 -49.82 -17.53 -18.86
N GLY A 378 -51.04 -17.52 -18.35
CA GLY A 378 -51.90 -18.68 -18.10
C GLY A 378 -51.69 -19.11 -16.63
N GLY A 379 -52.53 -18.60 -15.73
CA GLY A 379 -52.47 -18.91 -14.30
C GLY A 379 -53.53 -18.16 -13.50
N GLU A 380 -54.76 -18.69 -13.51
CA GLU A 380 -55.83 -18.36 -12.58
C GLU A 380 -55.38 -18.58 -11.13
N LEU A 381 -55.58 -17.59 -10.26
CA LEU A 381 -55.80 -17.83 -8.83
C LEU A 381 -56.91 -16.89 -8.33
N HIS A 382 -58.02 -17.53 -7.98
CA HIS A 382 -59.09 -17.08 -7.10
C HIS A 382 -58.55 -16.61 -5.74
N LEU A 383 -59.09 -15.49 -5.21
CA LEU A 383 -59.36 -15.16 -3.78
C LEU A 383 -59.72 -13.66 -3.73
N ALA A 384 -60.98 -13.21 -3.67
CA ALA A 384 -61.97 -13.27 -2.58
C ALA A 384 -61.59 -12.48 -1.31
N GLY A 385 -62.40 -11.43 -1.01
CA GLY A 385 -62.51 -10.68 0.28
C GLY A 385 -61.49 -9.54 0.41
N ARG A 386 -61.81 -8.22 0.43
CA ARG A 386 -62.91 -7.41 1.02
C ARG A 386 -62.99 -7.50 2.56
N GLU A 387 -62.45 -6.47 3.22
CA GLU A 387 -62.83 -5.83 4.50
C GLU A 387 -61.69 -4.81 4.80
N ASP A 388 -61.84 -3.48 4.73
CA ASP A 388 -62.68 -2.52 5.48
C ASP A 388 -62.57 -2.61 7.01
N ALA A 389 -61.65 -1.85 7.61
CA ALA A 389 -61.69 -1.35 9.00
C ALA A 389 -60.81 -0.09 9.10
N ARG A 390 -61.38 1.13 9.21
CA ARG A 390 -61.74 1.84 10.47
C ARG A 390 -60.52 1.97 11.41
N MET A 391 -59.87 3.13 11.50
CA MET A 391 -60.28 4.36 12.20
C MET A 391 -60.62 4.09 13.67
N GLU A 392 -59.63 4.24 14.55
CA GLU A 392 -59.82 4.60 15.94
C GLU A 392 -58.77 5.65 16.33
N ASP A 393 -59.30 6.82 16.69
CA ASP A 393 -58.65 7.86 17.47
C ASP A 393 -58.36 7.33 18.88
N ALA A 394 -57.23 7.73 19.46
CA ALA A 394 -57.04 7.70 20.91
C ALA A 394 -56.24 8.93 21.35
N GLU A 395 -56.90 9.74 22.15
CA GLU A 395 -56.41 10.89 22.90
C GLU A 395 -55.22 10.53 23.80
N PHE A 396 -54.19 11.38 23.83
CA PHE A 396 -53.68 12.05 25.04
C PHE A 396 -52.79 13.24 24.68
#